data_AF-A0A918FD91-F1
#
_entry.id   AF-A0A918FD91-F1
#
_cell.length_a   1.000
_cell.length_b   1.000
_cell.length_c   1.000
_cell.angle_alpha   90.00
_cell.angle_beta   90.00
_cell.angle_gamma   90.00
#
_symmetry.space_group_name_H-M   'P 1'
#
loop_
_entity.id
_entity.type
_entity.pdbx_description
1 polymer ?
#
loop_
_entity_poly.entity_id
_entity_poly.type
_entity_poly.pdbx_seq_one_letter_code
_entity_poly.pdbx_strand_id
1 'polypeptide(L)'
;MVADRACAVIGWLSDLQQGQPITVITRLRLDAALYDPAPERQVGQRGRPRRKGNRLSTLASLVHDSKTCCERVRLQRWYGETNREIEVISQTAVWYHNGLPPLPLRWVSMRDPRGKFSTQALLCTDLLLSPIQILEYFVQRWQLEITFEEVRAHLGVATQR
;
A
#
# COMPACT_ATOMS: atom_id res chain seq x y z
N MET A 1 1.24 -7.88 25.96
CA MET A 1 1.75 -7.80 24.57
C MET A 1 0.72 -7.04 23.76
N VAL A 2 0.97 -5.77 23.42
CA VAL A 2 0.05 -4.97 22.61
C VAL A 2 0.39 -5.26 21.15
N ALA A 3 -0.43 -6.09 20.50
CA ALA A 3 -0.36 -6.25 19.05
C ALA A 3 -1.02 -5.01 18.42
N ASP A 4 -0.23 -4.21 17.71
CA ASP A 4 -0.73 -3.11 16.87
C ASP A 4 -1.78 -3.68 15.87
N ARG A 5 -2.91 -3.00 15.69
CA ARG A 5 -4.02 -3.41 14.80
C ARG A 5 -3.53 -3.77 13.39
N ALA A 6 -2.41 -3.19 12.95
CA ALA A 6 -1.77 -3.52 11.67
C ALA A 6 -1.39 -5.00 11.50
N CYS A 7 -1.11 -5.73 12.59
CA CYS A 7 -0.72 -7.15 12.52
C CYS A 7 -1.90 -8.05 12.09
N ALA A 8 -3.12 -7.77 12.55
CA ALA A 8 -4.29 -8.60 12.22
C ALA A 8 -4.60 -8.59 10.71
N VAL A 9 -4.27 -7.49 10.03
CA VAL A 9 -4.51 -7.32 8.59
C VAL A 9 -3.62 -8.25 7.75
N ILE A 10 -2.38 -8.52 8.16
CA ILE A 10 -1.45 -9.37 7.39
C ILE A 10 -1.98 -10.81 7.29
N GLY A 11 -2.50 -11.36 8.39
CA GLY A 11 -3.07 -12.71 8.41
C GLY A 11 -4.26 -12.81 7.44
N TRP A 12 -5.23 -11.90 7.60
CA TRP A 12 -6.41 -11.84 6.73
C TRP A 12 -6.07 -11.64 5.25
N LEU A 13 -5.15 -10.73 4.92
CA LEU A 13 -4.70 -10.53 3.54
C LEU A 13 -4.03 -11.79 2.98
N SER A 14 -3.20 -12.46 3.78
CA SER A 14 -2.56 -13.71 3.38
C SER A 14 -3.60 -14.80 3.09
N ASP A 15 -4.62 -14.93 3.94
CA ASP A 15 -5.69 -15.91 3.75
C ASP A 15 -6.49 -15.64 2.47
N LEU A 16 -6.76 -14.37 2.14
CA LEU A 16 -7.40 -13.97 0.88
C LEU A 16 -6.57 -14.30 -0.37
N GLN A 17 -5.26 -14.50 -0.22
CA GLN A 17 -4.40 -14.94 -1.32
C GLN A 17 -4.34 -16.47 -1.44
N GLN A 18 -4.91 -17.22 -0.48
CA GLN A 18 -4.99 -18.68 -0.55
C GLN A 18 -6.29 -19.08 -1.26
N GLY A 19 -6.18 -19.78 -2.40
CA GLY A 19 -7.34 -20.26 -3.17
C GLY A 19 -7.65 -19.38 -4.38
N GLN A 20 -8.76 -18.65 -4.36
CA GLN A 20 -9.13 -17.68 -5.39
C GLN A 20 -8.64 -16.29 -4.96
N PRO A 21 -7.47 -15.83 -5.45
CA PRO A 21 -6.86 -14.61 -4.95
C PRO A 21 -7.72 -13.39 -5.26
N ILE A 22 -8.04 -12.62 -4.22
CA ILE A 22 -8.70 -11.32 -4.35
C ILE A 22 -7.65 -10.21 -4.27
N THR A 23 -7.64 -9.32 -5.24
CA THR A 23 -6.78 -8.13 -5.22
C THR A 23 -7.28 -7.14 -4.17
N VAL A 24 -6.42 -6.84 -3.19
CA VAL A 24 -6.71 -5.83 -2.17
C VAL A 24 -5.76 -4.66 -2.33
N ILE A 25 -6.33 -3.46 -2.43
CA ILE A 25 -5.61 -2.19 -2.45
C ILE A 25 -6.03 -1.38 -1.21
N THR A 26 -5.07 -0.99 -0.38
CA THR A 26 -5.33 -0.18 0.82
C THR A 26 -4.15 0.70 1.18
N ARG A 27 -4.34 1.63 2.11
CA ARG A 27 -3.27 2.50 2.61
C ARG A 27 -2.20 1.68 3.34
N LEU A 28 -0.95 2.03 3.10
CA LEU A 28 0.22 1.50 3.79
C LEU A 28 0.88 2.61 4.60
N ARG A 29 1.36 2.28 5.80
CA ARG A 29 2.10 3.24 6.63
C ARG A 29 3.49 3.48 6.04
N LEU A 30 3.97 4.72 6.11
CA LEU A 30 5.29 5.08 5.58
C LEU A 30 6.46 4.45 6.37
N ASP A 31 6.22 4.06 7.62
CA ASP A 31 7.17 3.39 8.50
C ASP A 31 7.05 1.85 8.47
N ALA A 32 6.24 1.31 7.53
CA ALA A 32 6.00 -0.13 7.44
C ALA A 32 7.29 -0.94 7.29
N ALA A 33 7.32 -2.09 7.97
CA ALA A 33 8.43 -3.01 7.95
C ALA A 33 8.44 -3.89 6.70
N LEU A 34 9.07 -3.39 5.64
CA LEU A 34 9.21 -4.09 4.36
C LEU A 34 10.56 -4.78 4.23
N TYR A 35 10.56 -5.90 3.51
CA TYR A 35 11.71 -6.78 3.34
C TYR A 35 11.83 -7.23 1.89
N ASP A 36 13.03 -7.62 1.48
CA ASP A 36 13.22 -8.38 0.24
C ASP A 36 12.49 -9.73 0.31
N PRO A 37 12.18 -10.35 -0.85
CA PRO A 37 11.83 -11.75 -0.92
C PRO A 37 12.86 -12.65 -0.21
N ALA A 38 12.41 -13.80 0.29
CA ALA A 38 13.35 -14.79 0.81
C ALA A 38 14.28 -15.24 -0.33
N PRO A 39 15.61 -15.26 -0.11
CA PRO A 39 16.52 -15.76 -1.13
C PRO A 39 16.25 -17.24 -1.41
N GLU A 40 16.52 -17.67 -2.63
CA GLU A 40 16.41 -19.08 -3.01
C GLU A 40 17.28 -19.96 -2.11
N ARG A 41 16.74 -21.12 -1.76
CA ARG A 41 17.43 -22.07 -0.90
C ARG A 41 18.51 -22.78 -1.70
N GLN A 42 19.70 -22.88 -1.13
CA GLN A 42 20.76 -23.71 -1.69
C GLN A 42 20.57 -25.18 -1.27
N VAL A 43 20.84 -26.10 -2.19
CA VAL A 43 20.80 -27.55 -1.92
C VAL A 43 21.75 -27.87 -0.76
N GLY A 44 21.27 -28.59 0.24
CA GLY A 44 22.05 -28.94 1.45
C GLY A 44 22.13 -27.86 2.53
N GLN A 45 21.52 -26.68 2.34
CA GLN A 45 21.51 -25.63 3.34
C GLN A 45 20.80 -26.08 4.63
N ARG A 46 21.54 -26.09 5.74
CA ARG A 46 21.04 -26.48 7.08
C ARG A 46 20.23 -25.34 7.70
N GLY A 47 19.23 -25.72 8.50
CA GLY A 47 18.38 -24.79 9.25
C GLY A 47 17.01 -24.55 8.61
N ARG A 48 16.16 -23.82 9.33
CA ARG A 48 14.81 -23.48 8.87
C ARG A 48 14.88 -22.56 7.64
N PRO A 49 14.06 -22.81 6.60
CA PRO A 49 13.95 -21.90 5.46
C PRO A 49 13.68 -20.46 5.90
N ARG A 50 14.36 -19.50 5.27
CA ARG A 50 14.09 -18.08 5.48
C ARG A 50 12.69 -17.75 4.95
N ARG A 51 11.98 -16.87 5.67
CA ARG A 51 10.64 -16.41 5.27
C ARG A 51 10.64 -15.07 4.55
N LYS A 52 11.76 -14.35 4.61
CA LYS A 52 12.00 -13.01 4.03
C LYS A 52 13.51 -12.77 3.89
N GLY A 53 13.87 -11.79 3.08
CA GLY A 53 15.23 -11.30 2.89
C GLY A 53 15.58 -10.15 3.83
N ASN A 54 16.43 -9.24 3.34
CA ASN A 54 16.95 -8.11 4.11
C ASN A 54 15.86 -7.06 4.35
N ARG A 55 16.05 -6.24 5.39
CA ARG A 55 15.15 -5.11 5.68
C ARG A 55 15.37 -4.02 4.63
N LEU A 56 14.30 -3.56 4.01
CA LEU A 56 14.32 -2.42 3.10
C LEU A 56 14.29 -1.10 3.88
N SER A 57 14.77 -0.04 3.24
CA SER A 57 14.58 1.34 3.71
C SER A 57 13.08 1.63 3.91
N THR A 58 12.75 2.41 4.93
CA THR A 58 11.35 2.82 5.13
C THR A 58 10.90 3.73 4.00
N LEU A 59 9.61 3.73 3.69
CA LEU A 59 9.06 4.64 2.68
C LEU A 59 9.25 6.10 3.11
N ALA A 60 9.15 6.39 4.42
CA ALA A 60 9.47 7.71 4.97
C ALA A 60 10.90 8.14 4.60
N SER A 61 11.89 7.25 4.73
CA SER A 61 13.28 7.55 4.34
C SER A 61 13.44 7.77 2.85
N LEU A 62 12.80 6.93 2.01
CA LEU A 62 12.84 7.08 0.55
C LEU A 62 12.23 8.41 0.08
N VAL A 63 11.25 8.94 0.83
CA VAL A 63 10.61 10.21 0.50
C VAL A 63 11.56 11.40 0.68
N HIS A 64 12.50 11.32 1.62
CA HIS A 64 13.46 12.40 1.87
C HIS A 64 14.78 12.23 1.08
N ASP A 65 14.97 11.13 0.37
CA ASP A 65 16.17 10.87 -0.41
C ASP A 65 16.07 11.49 -1.81
N SER A 66 16.88 12.51 -2.06
CA SER A 66 16.97 13.21 -3.35
C SER A 66 17.52 12.34 -4.48
N LYS A 67 18.15 11.19 -4.17
CA LYS A 67 18.63 10.23 -5.16
C LYS A 67 17.56 9.22 -5.58
N THR A 68 16.43 9.18 -4.89
CA THR A 68 15.34 8.26 -5.25
C THR A 68 14.69 8.75 -6.53
N CYS A 69 14.89 8.01 -7.62
CA CYS A 69 14.25 8.29 -8.89
C CYS A 69 12.73 8.10 -8.75
N CYS A 70 11.97 9.15 -9.01
CA CYS A 70 10.51 9.11 -9.05
C CYS A 70 10.03 9.32 -10.48
N GLU A 71 8.94 8.66 -10.82
CA GLU A 71 8.26 8.85 -12.09
C GLU A 71 7.18 9.91 -11.93
N ARG A 72 7.11 10.87 -12.86
CA ARG A 72 5.99 11.82 -12.92
C ARG A 72 4.85 11.20 -13.72
N VAL A 73 3.72 11.03 -13.06
CA VAL A 73 2.52 10.45 -13.66
C VAL A 73 1.40 11.48 -13.66
N ARG A 74 0.66 11.53 -14.76
CA ARG A 74 -0.56 12.34 -14.88
C ARG A 74 -1.79 11.45 -14.75
N LEU A 75 -2.53 11.60 -13.65
CA LEU A 75 -3.79 10.91 -13.43
C LEU A 75 -4.94 11.72 -14.05
N GLN A 76 -5.71 11.06 -14.92
CA GLN A 76 -6.82 11.70 -15.64
C GLN A 76 -7.93 12.18 -14.71
N ARG A 77 -8.20 11.41 -13.64
CA ARG A 77 -9.20 11.72 -12.61
C ARG A 77 -8.52 11.68 -11.25
N TRP A 78 -8.72 12.71 -10.44
CA TRP A 78 -8.15 12.85 -9.10
C TRP A 78 -9.01 13.76 -8.24
N TYR A 79 -9.81 13.21 -7.31
CA TYR A 79 -10.56 13.99 -6.29
C TYR A 79 -11.20 15.30 -6.78
N GLY A 80 -12.06 15.22 -7.79
CA GLY A 80 -12.73 16.40 -8.38
C GLY A 80 -11.86 17.23 -9.33
N GLU A 81 -10.55 16.98 -9.37
CA GLU A 81 -9.62 17.50 -10.36
C GLU A 81 -9.42 16.51 -11.53
N THR A 82 -9.08 17.06 -12.69
CA THR A 82 -8.63 16.28 -13.85
C THR A 82 -7.17 16.56 -14.15
N ASN A 83 -6.47 15.59 -14.75
CA ASN A 83 -5.09 15.75 -15.20
C ASN A 83 -4.10 16.14 -14.08
N ARG A 84 -4.25 15.54 -12.89
CA ARG A 84 -3.36 15.80 -11.76
C ARG A 84 -2.00 15.16 -11.99
N GLU A 85 -0.94 15.95 -11.87
CA GLU A 85 0.43 15.44 -11.86
C GLU A 85 0.86 15.07 -10.45
N ILE A 86 1.42 13.87 -10.29
CA ILE A 86 1.97 13.35 -9.05
C ILE A 86 3.31 12.67 -9.32
N GLU A 87 4.16 12.60 -8.30
CA GLU A 87 5.41 11.83 -8.33
C GLU A 87 5.18 10.48 -7.67
N VAL A 88 5.58 9.41 -8.35
CA VAL A 88 5.32 8.03 -7.95
C VAL A 88 6.63 7.27 -7.82
N ILE A 89 6.73 6.47 -6.76
CA ILE A 89 7.80 5.48 -6.56
C ILE A 89 7.10 4.18 -6.18
N SER A 90 7.51 3.06 -6.78
CA SER A 90 6.90 1.75 -6.49
C SER A 90 7.91 0.64 -6.64
N GLN A 91 7.82 -0.35 -5.75
CA GLN A 91 8.55 -1.62 -5.84
C GLN A 91 7.70 -2.75 -5.26
N THR A 92 8.15 -3.99 -5.46
CA THR A 92 7.63 -5.15 -4.73
C THR A 92 8.42 -5.36 -3.44
N ALA A 93 7.77 -5.93 -2.44
CA ALA A 93 8.38 -6.25 -1.16
C ALA A 93 7.61 -7.38 -0.46
N VAL A 94 8.15 -7.84 0.67
CA VAL A 94 7.46 -8.71 1.63
C VAL A 94 7.15 -7.91 2.88
N TRP A 95 5.88 -7.86 3.27
CA TRP A 95 5.45 -7.35 4.56
C TRP A 95 5.37 -8.51 5.56
N TYR A 96 6.03 -8.36 6.70
CA TYR A 96 6.19 -9.45 7.66
C TYR A 96 6.18 -8.97 9.11
N HIS A 97 5.41 -9.68 9.94
CA HIS A 97 5.47 -9.62 11.40
C HIS A 97 5.69 -11.02 11.99
N ASN A 98 6.33 -11.07 13.16
CA ASN A 98 6.58 -12.33 13.86
C ASN A 98 5.25 -13.05 14.17
N GLY A 99 5.22 -14.35 13.89
CA GLY A 99 4.01 -15.18 14.07
C GLY A 99 3.04 -15.17 12.88
N LEU A 100 3.24 -14.32 11.88
CA LEU A 100 2.36 -14.22 10.71
C LEU A 100 3.01 -14.74 9.43
N PRO A 101 2.22 -15.12 8.40
CA PRO A 101 2.73 -15.42 7.07
C PRO A 101 3.45 -14.20 6.45
N PRO A 102 4.54 -14.40 5.67
CA PRO A 102 5.08 -13.35 4.83
C PRO A 102 4.07 -13.00 3.74
N LEU A 103 3.81 -11.71 3.55
CA LEU A 103 2.88 -11.21 2.54
C LEU A 103 3.65 -10.49 1.43
N PRO A 104 3.84 -11.11 0.26
CA PRO A 104 4.30 -10.40 -0.93
C PRO A 104 3.29 -9.32 -1.30
N LEU A 105 3.78 -8.12 -1.62
CA LEU A 105 2.96 -7.01 -2.08
C LEU A 105 3.73 -6.10 -3.02
N ARG A 106 3.01 -5.31 -3.81
CA ARG A 106 3.52 -4.11 -4.45
C ARG A 106 3.10 -2.92 -3.62
N TRP A 107 4.03 -2.03 -3.31
CA TRP A 107 3.71 -0.75 -2.68
C TRP A 107 3.85 0.38 -3.70
N VAL A 108 3.05 1.41 -3.54
CA VAL A 108 3.10 2.63 -4.36
C VAL A 108 3.12 3.82 -3.42
N SER A 109 4.21 4.58 -3.42
CA SER A 109 4.32 5.86 -2.72
C SER A 109 4.00 6.97 -3.70
N MET A 110 3.11 7.88 -3.30
CA MET A 110 2.68 9.02 -4.10
C MET A 110 2.96 10.34 -3.37
N ARG A 111 3.59 11.27 -4.07
CA ARG A 111 3.93 12.60 -3.60
C ARG A 111 3.29 13.64 -4.50
N ASP A 112 2.84 14.72 -3.89
CA ASP A 112 2.42 15.90 -4.63
C ASP A 112 3.61 16.84 -4.86
N PRO A 113 4.06 17.04 -6.11
CA PRO A 113 5.11 18.01 -6.39
C PRO A 113 4.68 19.45 -6.03
N ARG A 114 3.37 19.72 -5.90
CA ARG A 114 2.81 21.02 -5.51
C ARG A 114 2.54 21.15 -4.00
N GLY A 115 2.75 20.09 -3.21
CA GLY A 115 2.58 20.08 -1.76
C GLY A 115 1.15 20.30 -1.25
N LYS A 116 0.10 20.07 -2.06
CA LYS A 116 -1.31 20.15 -1.64
C LYS A 116 -1.76 18.95 -0.81
N PHE A 117 -1.05 17.82 -0.89
CA PHE A 117 -1.25 16.68 0.02
C PHE A 117 0.08 16.10 0.50
N SER A 118 0.08 15.59 1.74
CA SER A 118 1.22 14.89 2.34
C SER A 118 1.50 13.58 1.61
N THR A 119 2.75 13.14 1.54
CA THR A 119 3.09 11.84 0.96
C THR A 119 2.25 10.70 1.55
N GLN A 120 1.75 9.83 0.69
CA GLN A 120 0.94 8.67 1.05
C GLN A 120 1.54 7.42 0.40
N ALA A 121 1.25 6.26 0.97
CA ALA A 121 1.57 4.98 0.36
C ALA A 121 0.35 4.08 0.31
N LEU A 122 0.29 3.27 -0.73
CA LEU A 122 -0.65 2.20 -0.94
C LEU A 122 0.08 0.87 -0.95
N LEU A 123 -0.60 -0.19 -0.53
CA LEU A 123 -0.22 -1.58 -0.81
C LEU A 123 -1.22 -2.20 -1.76
N CYS A 124 -0.74 -3.13 -2.58
CA CYS A 124 -1.51 -3.99 -3.46
C CYS A 124 -1.03 -5.43 -3.30
N THR A 125 -1.94 -6.38 -3.07
CA THR A 125 -1.60 -7.81 -2.96
C THR A 125 -1.31 -8.46 -4.31
N ASP A 126 -1.79 -7.87 -5.42
CA ASP A 126 -1.45 -8.31 -6.77
C ASP A 126 -0.15 -7.64 -7.24
N LEU A 127 0.89 -8.45 -7.47
CA LEU A 127 2.21 -7.98 -7.89
C LEU A 127 2.28 -7.58 -9.37
N LEU A 128 1.32 -8.00 -10.18
CA LEU A 128 1.28 -7.79 -11.62
C LEU A 128 0.65 -6.44 -11.99
N LEU A 129 -0.16 -5.86 -11.10
CA LEU A 129 -0.72 -4.53 -11.34
C LEU A 129 0.35 -3.45 -11.38
N SER A 130 0.26 -2.58 -12.38
CA SER A 130 1.16 -1.44 -12.50
C SER A 130 0.87 -0.40 -11.42
N PRO A 131 1.85 0.46 -11.07
CA PRO A 131 1.64 1.52 -10.07
C PRO A 131 0.50 2.46 -10.47
N ILE A 132 0.36 2.75 -11.77
CA ILE A 132 -0.69 3.61 -12.32
C ILE A 132 -2.07 2.95 -12.16
N GLN A 133 -2.21 1.67 -12.50
CA GLN A 133 -3.47 0.94 -12.31
C GLN A 133 -3.89 0.92 -10.83
N ILE A 134 -2.95 0.68 -9.92
CA ILE A 134 -3.22 0.70 -8.48
C ILE A 134 -3.76 2.06 -8.04
N LEU A 135 -3.15 3.14 -8.51
CA LEU A 135 -3.58 4.51 -8.20
C LEU A 135 -4.97 4.81 -8.79
N GLU A 136 -5.21 4.42 -10.05
CA GLU A 136 -6.51 4.61 -10.70
C GLU A 136 -7.63 3.87 -9.97
N TYR A 137 -7.41 2.60 -9.60
CA TYR A 137 -8.38 1.83 -8.81
C TYR A 137 -8.64 2.45 -7.44
N PHE A 138 -7.58 2.93 -6.76
CA PHE A 138 -7.72 3.58 -5.46
C PHE A 138 -8.52 4.88 -5.54
N VAL A 139 -8.23 5.74 -6.52
CA VAL A 139 -8.92 7.02 -6.71
C VAL A 139 -10.39 6.80 -7.08
N GLN A 140 -10.70 5.84 -7.95
CA GLN A 140 -12.09 5.49 -8.31
C GLN A 140 -12.90 5.07 -7.09
N ARG A 141 -12.33 4.22 -6.21
CA ARG A 141 -13.00 3.81 -4.97
C ARG A 141 -13.25 4.99 -4.05
N TRP A 142 -12.28 5.87 -3.87
CA TRP A 142 -12.43 6.98 -2.94
C TRP A 142 -13.46 8.01 -3.40
N GLN A 143 -13.67 8.18 -4.72
CA GLN A 143 -14.81 8.97 -5.21
C GLN A 143 -16.16 8.42 -4.70
N LEU A 144 -16.29 7.10 -4.57
CA LEU A 144 -17.49 6.48 -4.00
C LEU A 144 -17.61 6.77 -2.50
N GLU A 145 -16.51 6.71 -1.74
CA GLU A 145 -16.51 7.02 -0.30
C GLU A 145 -16.85 8.49 0.00
N ILE A 146 -16.32 9.46 -0.77
CA ILE A 146 -16.73 10.88 -0.65
C ILE A 146 -18.22 11.03 -0.96
N THR A 147 -18.73 10.38 -2.00
CA THR A 147 -20.16 10.45 -2.34
C THR A 147 -21.02 9.95 -1.17
N PHE A 148 -20.60 8.91 -0.46
CA PHE A 148 -21.31 8.43 0.73
C PHE A 148 -21.15 9.35 1.96
N GLU A 149 -19.97 9.94 2.17
CA GLU A 149 -19.77 10.91 3.26
C GLU A 149 -20.54 12.22 3.03
N GLU A 150 -20.61 12.73 1.80
CA GLU A 150 -21.41 13.90 1.44
C GLU A 150 -22.91 13.63 1.58
N VAL A 151 -23.38 12.43 1.18
CA VAL A 151 -24.76 12.00 1.40
C VAL A 151 -25.06 11.88 2.90
N ARG A 152 -24.14 11.37 3.73
CA ARG A 152 -24.30 11.33 5.18
C ARG A 152 -24.24 12.71 5.85
N ALA A 153 -23.45 13.64 5.31
CA ALA A 153 -23.39 15.02 5.77
C ALA A 153 -24.66 15.81 5.39
N HIS A 154 -25.26 15.53 4.24
CA HIS A 154 -26.49 16.17 3.77
C HIS A 154 -27.78 15.50 4.27
N LEU A 155 -27.75 14.22 4.63
CA LEU A 155 -28.85 13.52 5.33
C LEU A 155 -28.70 13.67 6.84
N GLY A 156 -28.53 14.93 7.29
CA GLY A 156 -28.43 15.30 8.69
C GLY A 156 -29.42 14.50 9.55
N VAL A 157 -28.88 13.53 10.30
CA VAL A 157 -29.61 12.86 11.37
C VAL A 157 -29.78 13.90 12.45
N ALA A 158 -30.83 14.71 12.32
CA ALA A 158 -31.38 15.47 13.41
C ALA A 158 -31.82 14.46 14.46
N THR A 159 -31.00 14.29 15.50
CA THR A 159 -31.38 13.54 16.68
C THR A 159 -32.58 14.27 17.29
N GLN A 160 -33.75 13.65 17.17
CA GLN A 160 -34.97 14.11 17.82
C GLN A 160 -34.76 13.98 19.34
N ARG A 161 -35.09 15.06 20.07
CA ARG A 161 -35.00 15.16 21.54
C ARG A 161 -35.89 14.15 22.26
#